data_AF-A0ABD3WEB2-F1
#
_entry.id   AF-A0ABD3WEB2-F1
#
_cell.length_a   1.000
_cell.length_b   1.000
_cell.length_c   1.000
_cell.angle_alpha   90.00
_cell.angle_beta   90.00
_cell.angle_gamma   90.00
#
_symmetry.space_group_name_H-M   'P 1'
#
loop_
_entity.id
_entity.type
_entity.pdbx_description
1 polymer ?
#
loop_
_entity_poly.entity_id
_entity_poly.type
_entity_poly.pdbx_seq_one_letter_code
_entity_poly.pdbx_strand_id
1 'polypeptide(L)' 'MDKDRLALIQVYFDLGLKHKEIVCILEERHGYNLSIRQLIRILHVHGFYMYENPTNKMTVAELYKLMSLIIITFRC' A
#
# COMPACT_ATOMS: atom_id res chain seq x y z
N MET A 1 -11.01 7.00 11.22
CA MET A 1 -10.44 6.02 10.27
C MET A 1 -9.48 5.17 11.07
N ASP A 2 -9.60 3.85 10.99
CA ASP A 2 -8.76 2.93 11.74
C ASP A 2 -7.31 3.11 11.31
N LYS A 3 -6.41 3.28 12.28
CA LYS A 3 -4.98 3.50 12.03
C LYS A 3 -4.37 2.36 11.20
N ASP A 4 -4.87 1.14 11.41
CA ASP A 4 -4.43 -0.07 10.72
C ASP A 4 -4.80 -0.06 9.22
N ARG A 5 -5.98 0.48 8.89
CA ARG A 5 -6.42 0.60 7.49
C ARG A 5 -5.54 1.55 6.70
N LEU A 6 -5.14 2.66 7.32
CA LEU A 6 -4.23 3.63 6.69
C LEU A 6 -2.83 3.06 6.50
N ALA A 7 -2.32 2.33 7.49
CA ALA A 7 -1.02 1.67 7.39
C ALA A 7 -0.99 0.66 6.23
N LEU A 8 -2.05 -0.13 6.04
CA LEU A 8 -2.16 -1.06 4.91
C LEU A 8 -2.20 -0.34 3.56
N ILE A 9 -3.01 0.71 3.44
CA ILE A 9 -3.06 1.53 2.21
C ILE A 9 -1.67 2.08 1.86
N GLN A 10 -0.94 2.56 2.85
CA GLN A 10 0.41 3.08 2.66
C GLN A 10 1.37 2.00 2.19
N VAL A 11 1.43 0.84 2.86
CA VAL A 11 2.31 -0.27 2.46
C VAL A 11 2.04 -0.70 1.01
N TYR A 12 0.77 -0.82 0.62
CA TYR A 12 0.43 -1.20 -0.75
C TYR A 12 0.77 -0.13 -1.77
N PHE A 13 0.64 1.15 -1.42
CA PHE A 13 1.04 2.26 -2.27
C PHE A 13 2.56 2.33 -2.43
N ASP A 14 3.32 2.15 -1.34
CA ASP A 14 4.79 2.17 -1.33
C ASP A 14 5.38 1.00 -2.14
N LEU A 15 4.69 -0.15 -2.18
CA LEU A 15 4.99 -1.29 -3.05
C LEU A 15 4.76 -0.99 -4.55
N GLY A 16 4.20 0.16 -4.90
CA GLY A 16 3.96 0.57 -6.28
C GLY A 16 2.73 -0.08 -6.91
N LEU A 17 1.82 -0.64 -6.11
CA LEU A 17 0.58 -1.22 -6.63
C LEU A 17 -0.33 -0.16 -7.22
N LYS A 18 -1.06 -0.53 -8.27
CA LYS A 18 -2.06 0.35 -8.87
C LYS A 18 -3.24 0.49 -7.93
N HIS A 19 -3.88 1.65 -7.90
CA HIS A 19 -5.07 1.92 -7.10
C HIS A 19 -6.16 0.84 -7.18
N LYS A 20 -6.36 0.25 -8.37
CA LYS A 20 -7.32 -0.86 -8.56
C LYS A 20 -6.92 -2.12 -7.79
N GLU A 21 -5.64 -2.46 -7.79
CA GLU A 21 -5.08 -3.62 -7.08
C GLU A 21 -5.15 -3.39 -5.57
N ILE A 22 -4.82 -2.18 -5.11
CA ILE A 22 -4.93 -1.81 -3.69
C ILE A 22 -6.36 -1.97 -3.19
N VAL A 23 -7.35 -1.46 -3.94
CA VAL A 23 -8.77 -1.62 -3.59
C VAL A 23 -9.18 -3.10 -3.55
N CYS A 24 -8.79 -3.87 -4.57
CA CYS A 24 -9.10 -5.30 -4.64
C CYS A 24 -8.55 -6.07 -3.44
N ILE A 25 -7.28 -5.82 -3.09
CA ILE A 25 -6.60 -6.48 -1.96
C ILE A 25 -7.25 -6.08 -0.63
N LEU A 26 -7.59 -4.80 -0.46
CA LEU A 26 -8.26 -4.31 0.75
C LEU A 26 -9.62 -4.98 0.96
N GLU A 27 -10.38 -5.18 -0.12
CA GLU A 27 -11.68 -5.84 -0.06
C GLU A 27 -11.53 -7.36 0.19
N GLU A 28 -10.69 -8.05 -0.60
CA GLU A 28 -10.58 -9.51 -0.56
C GLU A 28 -9.83 -10.04 0.68
N ARG A 29 -8.78 -9.34 1.13
CA ARG A 29 -7.91 -9.80 2.23
C ARG A 29 -8.31 -9.25 3.59
N HIS A 30 -8.86 -8.04 3.61
CA HIS A 30 -9.10 -7.29 4.86
C HIS A 30 -10.58 -6.92 5.05
N GLY A 31 -11.45 -7.22 4.09
CA GLY A 31 -12.88 -6.88 4.16
C GLY A 31 -13.17 -5.38 4.07
N TYR A 32 -12.18 -4.55 3.71
CA TYR A 32 -12.34 -3.11 3.59
C TYR A 32 -12.88 -2.73 2.21
N ASN A 33 -14.19 -2.48 2.15
CA ASN A 33 -14.80 -2.01 0.92
C ASN A 33 -14.51 -0.51 0.71
N LEU A 34 -13.79 -0.19 -0.36
CA LEU A 34 -13.26 1.15 -0.59
C LEU A 34 -13.25 1.47 -2.09
N SER A 35 -13.98 2.50 -2.51
CA SER A 35 -13.96 2.90 -3.92
C SER A 35 -12.63 3.55 -4.30
N ILE A 36 -12.23 3.45 -5.57
CA ILE A 36 -11.00 4.09 -6.09
C ILE A 36 -10.97 5.60 -5.79
N ARG A 37 -12.11 6.29 -5.88
CA ARG A 37 -12.21 7.72 -5.56
C ARG A 37 -11.94 8.00 -4.08
N GLN A 38 -12.45 7.14 -3.19
CA GLN A 38 -12.17 7.23 -1.76
C GLN A 38 -10.68 6.96 -1.49
N LEU A 39 -10.08 5.97 -2.15
CA LEU A 39 -8.66 5.67 -2.02
C LEU A 39 -7.81 6.88 -2.42
N ILE A 40 -8.05 7.47 -3.59
CA ILE A 40 -7.33 8.66 -4.05
C ILE A 40 -7.49 9.82 -3.07
N ARG A 41 -8.71 10.03 -2.56
CA ARG A 41 -8.96 11.09 -1.56
C ARG A 41 -8.19 10.84 -0.27
N ILE A 42 -8.11 9.59 0.19
CA ILE A 42 -7.30 9.20 1.35
C ILE A 42 -5.83 9.49 1.06
N LEU A 43 -5.32 9.08 -0.10
CA LEU A 43 -3.94 9.32 -0.49
C LEU A 43 -3.59 10.80 -0.54
N HIS A 44 -4.51 11.64 -1.03
CA HIS A 44 -4.31 13.08 -1.09
C HIS A 44 -4.40 13.75 0.29
N VAL A 45 -5.37 13.37 1.13
CA VAL A 45 -5.56 13.93 2.48
C VAL A 45 -4.39 13.58 3.39
N HIS A 46 -3.83 12.39 3.25
CA HIS A 46 -2.69 11.93 4.05
C HIS A 46 -1.33 12.29 3.43
N GLY A 47 -1.30 13.07 2.35
CA GLY A 47 -0.06 13.56 1.76
C GLY A 47 0.78 12.49 1.06
N PHE A 48 0.24 11.30 0.78
CA PHE A 48 0.94 10.24 0.05
C PHE A 48 1.26 10.64 -1.42
N TYR A 49 0.57 11.65 -1.95
CA TYR A 49 0.89 12.27 -3.24
C TYR A 49 1.88 13.44 -3.16
N MET A 50 2.20 13.92 -1.95
CA MET A 50 2.90 15.18 -1.74
C MET A 50 4.29 14.95 -1.15
N TYR A 51 5.18 14.35 -1.94
CA TYR A 51 6.61 14.64 -2.03
C TYR A 51 7.21 13.70 -3.07
N GLU A 52 8.22 14.17 -3.79
CA GLU A 52 9.04 13.40 -4.75
C GLU A 52 9.06 11.90 -4.44
N ASN A 53 8.42 11.12 -5.33
CA ASN A 53 8.24 9.68 -5.22
C ASN A 53 9.54 8.97 -4.74
N PRO A 54 9.66 8.56 -3.46
CA PRO A 54 10.84 7.83 -2.99
C PRO A 54 10.89 6.42 -3.58
N THR A 55 9.80 5.91 -4.19
CA THR A 55 9.83 4.71 -5.03
C THR A 55 10.69 4.91 -6.28
N ASN A 56 11.06 6.15 -6.63
CA ASN A 56 12.08 6.45 -7.64
C ASN A 56 13.52 6.39 -7.09
N LYS A 57 13.68 6.15 -5.78
CA LYS A 57 14.97 5.98 -5.07
C LYS A 57 15.06 4.69 -4.25
N MET A 58 14.04 3.83 -4.28
CA MET A 58 14.11 2.54 -3.59
C MET A 58 14.89 1.57 -4.48
N THR A 59 16.07 1.15 -4.02
CA THR A 59 16.92 0.26 -4.80
C THR A 59 16.31 -1.14 -4.83
N VAL A 60 16.50 -1.88 -5.93
CA VAL A 60 16.00 -3.25 -6.12
C VAL A 60 16.27 -4.15 -4.90
N ALA A 61 17.39 -3.92 -4.20
CA ALA A 61 17.77 -4.65 -2.98
C ALA A 61 16.78 -4.49 -1.81
N GLU A 62 16.17 -3.32 -1.64
CA GLU A 62 15.20 -3.05 -0.57
C GLU A 62 13.86 -3.74 -0.87
N LEU A 63 13.48 -3.80 -2.16
CA LEU A 63 12.31 -4.55 -2.62
C LEU A 63 12.43 -6.05 -2.31
N TYR A 64 13.59 -6.66 -2.58
CA TYR A 64 13.85 -8.08 -2.26
C TYR A 64 13.83 -8.37 -0.76
N LYS A 65 14.25 -7.43 0.09
CA LYS A 65 14.19 -7.56 1.55
C LYS A 65 12.75 -7.55 2.07
N LEU A 66 11.92 -6.68 1.49
CA LEU A 66 10.51 -6.56 1.88
C LEU A 66 9.69 -7.77 1.38
N MET A 67 9.96 -8.24 0.16
CA MET A 67 9.36 -9.47 -0.37
C MET A 67 9.77 -10.72 0.44
N SER A 68 11.03 -10.83 0.86
CA SER A 68 11.47 -11.96 1.69
C SER A 68 10.85 -11.93 3.09
N LEU A 69 10.64 -10.75 3.69
CA LEU A 69 9.91 -10.61 4.95
C LEU A 69 8.43 -11.01 4.84
N ILE A 70 7.75 -10.63 3.74
CA ILE A 70 6.35 -11.01 3.49
C ILE A 70 6.22 -12.52 3.26
N ILE A 71 7.14 -13.16 2.52
CA ILE A 71 7.13 -14.61 2.31
C ILE A 71 7.34 -15.38 3.62
N ILE A 72 8.15 -14.85 4.54
CA ILE A 72 8.39 -15.46 5.85
C ILE A 72 7.19 -15.27 6.78
N THR A 73 6.49 -14.13 6.73
CA THR A 73 5.32 -13.86 7.60
C THR A 73 4.03 -14.55 7.16
N PHE A 74 3.89 -14.91 5.88
CA PHE A 74 2.73 -15.64 5.35
C PHE A 74 2.90 -17.17 5.27
N ARG A 75 4.00 -17.73 5.82
CA ARG A 75 4.26 -19.18 5.83
C ARG A 75 4.13 -19.82 7.22
N CYS A 76 3.27 -19.27 8.07
CA CYS A 76 2.80 -19.89 9.30
C CYS A 76 1.28 -20.03 9.27
#